data_AF-A0A2U9BHZ0-F1
#
_entry.id   AF-A0A2U9BHZ0-F1
#
_cell.length_a   1.000
_cell.length_b   1.000
_cell.length_c   1.000
_cell.angle_alpha   90.00
_cell.angle_beta   90.00
_cell.angle_gamma   90.00
#
_symmetry.space_group_name_H-M   'P 1'
#
loop_
_entity.id
_entity.type
_entity.pdbx_description
1 polymer ?
#
loop_
_entity_poly.entity_id
_entity_poly.type
_entity_poly.pdbx_seq_one_letter_code
_entity_poly.pdbx_strand_id
1 'polypeptide(L)'
;MQQADSGLYSAKIERDEDELVGEYNVTVQDPVSPVELTVEFASNSSDSCILTVTCCTRVSDHINSILRCVNSTCSLNGGEMSKVTASGASLKIYLVDGTISCSHSNEVSSSIKVMEEVQQFCQTDAVGNVGKTEKHKVHLTCQLLLTEIRSR
;
A
#
# COMPACT_ATOMS: atom_id res chain seq x y z
N MET A 1 -18.21 16.80 -8.95
CA MET A 1 -19.14 15.92 -8.21
C MET A 1 -18.65 15.84 -6.79
N GLN A 2 -19.57 15.79 -5.84
CA GLN A 2 -19.35 15.69 -4.40
C GLN A 2 -19.99 14.39 -3.89
N GLN A 3 -19.63 13.94 -2.69
CA GLN A 3 -20.21 12.71 -2.13
C GLN A 3 -21.74 12.74 -2.07
N ALA A 4 -22.31 13.93 -1.84
CA ALA A 4 -23.76 14.17 -1.82
C ALA A 4 -24.45 13.98 -3.18
N ASP A 5 -23.70 13.94 -4.29
CA ASP A 5 -24.21 13.64 -5.63
C ASP A 5 -24.34 12.11 -5.85
N SER A 6 -24.08 11.27 -4.84
CA SER A 6 -24.32 9.83 -4.94
C SER A 6 -25.79 9.51 -4.74
N GLY A 7 -26.36 8.63 -5.57
CA GLY A 7 -27.75 8.20 -5.45
C GLY A 7 -28.29 7.55 -6.71
N LEU A 8 -29.58 7.23 -6.67
CA LEU A 8 -30.31 6.70 -7.82
C LEU A 8 -30.75 7.85 -8.73
N TYR A 9 -30.34 7.83 -9.98
CA TYR A 9 -30.72 8.78 -11.01
C TYR A 9 -31.63 8.14 -12.03
N SER A 10 -32.75 8.78 -12.33
CA SER A 10 -33.69 8.35 -13.36
C SER A 10 -33.45 9.17 -14.64
N ALA A 11 -33.18 8.48 -15.74
CA ALA A 11 -33.13 9.09 -17.07
C ALA A 11 -34.52 9.10 -17.69
N LYS A 12 -34.98 10.28 -18.12
CA LYS A 12 -36.30 10.47 -18.73
C LYS A 12 -36.17 11.12 -20.11
N ILE A 13 -37.05 10.75 -21.04
CA ILE A 13 -37.26 11.50 -22.27
C ILE A 13 -38.42 12.45 -22.05
N GLU A 14 -38.17 13.74 -22.28
CA GLU A 14 -39.19 14.78 -22.21
C GLU A 14 -40.12 14.66 -23.44
N ARG A 15 -41.41 14.43 -23.17
CA ARG A 15 -42.54 14.39 -24.12
C ARG A 15 -43.78 14.97 -23.42
N ASP A 16 -44.95 14.87 -24.04
CA ASP A 16 -46.22 15.25 -23.40
C ASP A 16 -46.45 14.50 -22.07
N GLU A 17 -45.95 13.26 -21.96
CA GLU A 17 -45.77 12.54 -20.70
C GLU A 17 -44.31 12.07 -20.62
N ASP A 18 -43.60 12.45 -19.57
CA ASP A 18 -42.23 12.03 -19.31
C ASP A 18 -42.11 10.50 -19.30
N GLU A 19 -41.31 9.95 -20.19
CA GLU A 19 -41.07 8.50 -20.29
C GLU A 19 -39.78 8.13 -19.55
N LEU A 20 -39.84 7.22 -18.58
CA LEU A 20 -38.66 6.68 -17.89
C LEU A 20 -37.92 5.70 -18.80
N VAL A 21 -36.64 5.96 -19.05
CA VAL A 21 -35.80 5.16 -19.96
C VAL A 21 -34.81 4.28 -19.21
N GLY A 22 -34.45 4.67 -17.99
CA GLY A 22 -33.55 3.87 -17.16
C GLY A 22 -33.26 4.50 -15.82
N GLU A 23 -32.73 3.68 -14.92
CA GLU A 23 -32.26 4.09 -13.61
C GLU A 23 -30.79 3.71 -13.45
N TYR A 24 -30.00 4.62 -12.87
CA TYR A 24 -28.57 4.49 -12.70
C TYR A 24 -28.20 4.78 -11.26
N ASN A 25 -27.57 3.83 -10.59
CA ASN A 25 -27.02 4.08 -9.26
C ASN A 25 -25.63 4.72 -9.41
N VAL A 26 -25.53 6.01 -9.11
CA VAL A 26 -24.29 6.78 -9.21
C VAL A 26 -23.63 6.80 -7.85
N THR A 27 -22.36 6.38 -7.80
CA THR A 27 -21.53 6.49 -6.60
C THR A 27 -20.35 7.41 -6.88
N VAL A 28 -20.19 8.42 -6.03
CA VAL A 28 -19.00 9.26 -6.00
C VAL A 28 -18.02 8.65 -5.00
N GLN A 29 -16.74 8.59 -5.37
CA GLN A 29 -15.66 8.12 -4.51
C GLN A 29 -14.68 9.26 -4.27
N ASP A 30 -14.26 9.41 -3.02
CA ASP A 30 -13.19 10.34 -2.67
C ASP A 30 -11.84 9.84 -3.19
N PRO A 31 -10.88 10.76 -3.43
CA PRO A 31 -9.50 10.39 -3.69
C PRO A 31 -8.90 9.56 -2.55
N VAL A 32 -8.09 8.58 -2.91
CA VAL A 32 -7.38 7.74 -1.96
C VAL A 32 -6.34 8.54 -1.18
N SER A 33 -6.14 8.18 0.09
CA SER A 33 -5.10 8.79 0.90
C SER A 33 -3.70 8.30 0.47
N PRO A 34 -2.65 9.13 0.67
CA PRO A 34 -1.29 8.72 0.40
C PRO A 34 -0.89 7.46 1.20
N VAL A 35 -0.03 6.64 0.58
CA VAL A 35 0.60 5.50 1.27
C VAL A 35 1.97 5.85 1.84
N GLU A 36 2.32 5.14 2.90
CA GLU A 36 3.67 5.04 3.45
C GLU A 36 4.16 3.59 3.28
N LEU A 37 5.44 3.45 2.94
CA LEU A 37 6.09 2.16 2.69
C LEU A 37 7.38 2.10 3.51
N THR A 38 7.54 1.04 4.27
CA THR A 38 8.72 0.78 5.09
C THR A 38 9.26 -0.60 4.79
N VAL A 39 10.58 -0.71 4.65
CA VAL A 39 11.31 -1.98 4.56
C VAL A 39 12.29 -2.04 5.72
N GLU A 40 12.18 -3.08 6.53
CA GLU A 40 12.99 -3.26 7.73
C GLU A 40 13.76 -4.59 7.66
N PHE A 41 15.02 -4.58 8.08
CA PHE A 41 15.78 -5.80 8.26
C PHE A 41 15.22 -6.61 9.43
N ALA A 42 14.85 -7.87 9.17
CA ALA A 42 14.34 -8.76 10.20
C ALA A 42 15.43 -9.74 10.68
N SER A 43 16.10 -10.42 9.74
CA SER A 43 17.18 -11.36 10.06
C SER A 43 17.99 -11.74 8.83
N ASN A 44 19.19 -12.31 9.05
CA ASN A 44 19.97 -12.97 8.03
C ASN A 44 20.50 -14.34 8.51
N SER A 45 20.88 -15.16 7.54
CA SER A 45 21.65 -16.37 7.66
C SER A 45 22.76 -16.36 6.60
N SER A 46 23.61 -17.38 6.57
CA SER A 46 24.68 -17.49 5.56
C SER A 46 24.17 -17.39 4.12
N ASP A 47 22.95 -17.90 3.87
CA ASP A 47 22.44 -18.09 2.51
C ASP A 47 21.24 -17.18 2.19
N SER A 48 20.68 -16.50 3.19
CA SER A 48 19.48 -15.68 2.97
C SER A 48 19.31 -14.55 3.95
N CYS A 49 18.58 -13.53 3.52
CA CYS A 49 18.16 -12.40 4.32
C CYS A 49 16.63 -12.25 4.26
N ILE A 50 16.03 -11.88 5.38
CA ILE A 50 14.61 -11.69 5.57
C ILE A 50 14.39 -10.21 5.89
N LEU A 51 13.55 -9.57 5.08
CA LEU A 51 13.09 -8.20 5.29
C LEU A 51 11.58 -8.21 5.54
N THR A 52 11.14 -7.31 6.41
CA THR A 52 9.71 -7.05 6.63
C THR A 52 9.33 -5.82 5.82
N VAL A 53 8.32 -5.96 4.97
CA VAL A 53 7.73 -4.87 4.19
C VAL A 53 6.39 -4.52 4.83
N THR A 54 6.24 -3.27 5.23
CA THR A 54 4.98 -2.73 5.75
C THR A 54 4.49 -1.64 4.81
N CYS A 55 3.26 -1.76 4.35
CA CYS A 55 2.58 -0.66 3.68
C CYS A 55 1.32 -0.25 4.43
N CYS A 56 1.15 1.04 4.65
CA CYS A 56 -0.01 1.59 5.32
C CYS A 56 -0.54 2.85 4.62
N THR A 57 -1.85 3.03 4.69
CA THR A 57 -2.54 4.29 4.36
C THR A 57 -2.47 5.22 5.56
N ARG A 58 -2.62 6.54 5.36
CA ARG A 58 -2.63 7.51 6.47
C ARG A 58 -3.80 7.34 7.45
N VAL A 59 -4.84 6.61 7.07
CA VAL A 59 -6.07 6.49 7.85
C VAL A 59 -5.97 5.33 8.85
N SER A 60 -5.71 4.10 8.39
CA SER A 60 -5.54 2.92 9.26
C SER A 60 -5.27 1.61 8.52
N ASP A 61 -5.61 1.51 7.23
CA ASP A 61 -5.40 0.28 6.47
C ASP A 61 -3.91 0.01 6.29
N HIS A 62 -3.50 -1.22 6.58
CA HIS A 62 -2.14 -1.69 6.39
C HIS A 62 -2.12 -3.14 5.92
N ILE A 63 -1.04 -3.49 5.22
CA ILE A 63 -0.68 -4.86 4.85
C ILE A 63 0.81 -5.04 5.05
N ASN A 64 1.19 -6.24 5.49
CA ASN A 64 2.58 -6.61 5.70
C ASN A 64 2.93 -7.77 4.78
N SER A 65 4.18 -7.81 4.33
CA SER A 65 4.74 -8.95 3.59
C SER A 65 6.16 -9.23 4.03
N ILE A 66 6.62 -10.45 3.78
CA ILE A 66 7.99 -10.89 4.06
C ILE A 66 8.71 -11.00 2.74
N LEU A 67 9.85 -10.32 2.62
CA LEU A 67 10.70 -10.38 1.46
C LEU A 67 11.94 -11.22 1.79
N ARG A 68 12.13 -12.31 1.04
CA ARG A 68 13.28 -13.20 1.20
C ARG A 68 14.27 -12.94 0.07
N CYS A 69 15.49 -12.60 0.43
CA CYS A 69 16.60 -12.34 -0.49
C CYS A 69 17.65 -13.46 -0.39
N VAL A 70 18.06 -14.00 -1.54
CA VAL A 70 19.13 -15.00 -1.69
C VAL A 70 20.06 -14.53 -2.79
N ASN A 71 21.37 -14.42 -2.52
CA ASN A 71 22.36 -13.94 -3.49
C ASN A 71 21.91 -12.67 -4.24
N SER A 72 21.45 -11.65 -3.50
CA SER A 72 20.93 -10.37 -4.02
C SER A 72 19.64 -10.45 -4.85
N THR A 73 19.05 -11.63 -5.02
CA THR A 73 17.72 -11.79 -5.65
C THR A 73 16.67 -11.88 -4.57
N CYS A 74 15.68 -10.98 -4.59
CA CYS A 74 14.61 -10.93 -3.61
C CYS A 74 13.29 -11.45 -4.19
N SER A 75 12.48 -12.05 -3.32
CA SER A 75 11.16 -12.60 -3.67
C SER A 75 10.18 -12.41 -2.53
N LEU A 76 8.93 -12.08 -2.85
CA LEU A 76 7.87 -11.96 -1.86
C LEU A 76 7.43 -13.36 -1.42
N ASN A 77 7.52 -13.60 -0.12
CA ASN A 77 7.04 -14.84 0.46
C ASN A 77 5.51 -14.89 0.37
N GLY A 78 4.97 -15.86 -0.35
CA GLY A 78 3.53 -15.94 -0.64
C GLY A 78 3.06 -15.08 -1.82
N GLY A 79 3.96 -14.41 -2.55
CA GLY A 79 3.64 -13.62 -3.73
C GLY A 79 3.15 -12.20 -3.43
N GLU A 80 2.47 -11.58 -4.40
CA GLU A 80 1.86 -10.27 -4.23
C GLU A 80 0.78 -10.31 -3.14
N MET A 81 0.77 -9.29 -2.29
CA MET A 81 -0.19 -9.17 -1.20
C MET A 81 -1.17 -8.05 -1.52
N SER A 82 -2.48 -8.31 -1.35
CA SER A 82 -3.49 -7.28 -1.57
C SER A 82 -4.64 -7.36 -0.57
N LYS A 83 -5.28 -6.21 -0.32
CA LYS A 83 -6.45 -6.05 0.54
C LYS A 83 -7.40 -5.01 -0.08
N VAL A 84 -8.69 -5.17 0.17
CA VAL A 84 -9.69 -4.11 -0.06
C VAL A 84 -9.87 -3.32 1.24
N THR A 85 -9.74 -2.00 1.17
CA THR A 85 -9.89 -1.08 2.30
C THR A 85 -11.37 -0.91 2.68
N ALA A 86 -11.62 -0.26 3.82
CA ALA A 86 -12.99 0.06 4.23
C ALA A 86 -13.72 0.98 3.23
N SER A 87 -12.98 1.78 2.45
CA SER A 87 -13.53 2.63 1.39
C SER A 87 -13.75 1.91 0.05
N GLY A 88 -13.46 0.61 -0.03
CA GLY A 88 -13.54 -0.15 -1.28
C GLY A 88 -12.34 0.04 -2.21
N ALA A 89 -11.32 0.78 -1.81
CA ALA A 89 -10.09 0.93 -2.57
C ALA A 89 -9.19 -0.31 -2.43
N SER A 90 -8.27 -0.51 -3.37
CA SER A 90 -7.32 -1.61 -3.34
C SER A 90 -5.98 -1.14 -2.78
N LEU A 91 -5.45 -1.85 -1.78
CA LEU A 91 -4.10 -1.69 -1.24
C LEU A 91 -3.27 -2.92 -1.61
N LYS A 92 -2.11 -2.73 -2.25
CA LYS A 92 -1.28 -3.81 -2.81
C LYS A 92 0.20 -3.61 -2.54
N ILE A 93 0.92 -4.70 -2.26
CA ILE A 93 2.38 -4.79 -2.26
C ILE A 93 2.80 -5.75 -3.38
N TYR A 94 3.73 -5.31 -4.23
CA TYR A 94 4.31 -6.12 -5.30
C TYR A 94 5.79 -5.77 -5.53
N LEU A 95 6.53 -6.72 -6.08
CA LEU A 95 7.98 -6.63 -6.29
C LEU A 95 8.28 -6.84 -7.77
N VAL A 96 9.03 -5.91 -8.37
CA VAL A 96 9.52 -6.01 -9.75
C VAL A 96 11.00 -5.65 -9.75
N ASP A 97 11.86 -6.55 -10.20
CA ASP A 97 13.30 -6.32 -10.41
C ASP A 97 14.03 -5.66 -9.22
N GLY A 98 13.73 -6.08 -7.99
CA GLY A 98 14.36 -5.53 -6.78
C GLY A 98 13.76 -4.21 -6.29
N THR A 99 12.70 -3.72 -6.94
CA THR A 99 11.92 -2.55 -6.54
C THR A 99 10.61 -3.02 -5.90
N ILE A 100 10.46 -2.75 -4.60
CA ILE A 100 9.22 -3.02 -3.89
C ILE A 100 8.30 -1.82 -4.02
N SER A 101 7.06 -2.07 -4.40
CA SER A 101 6.05 -1.04 -4.57
C SER A 101 4.87 -1.29 -3.64
N CYS A 102 4.34 -0.22 -3.07
CA CYS A 102 3.02 -0.22 -2.48
C CYS A 102 2.10 0.73 -3.24
N SER A 103 0.90 0.24 -3.57
CA SER A 103 -0.14 0.99 -4.28
C SER A 103 -1.43 1.00 -3.48
N HIS A 104 -2.04 2.17 -3.33
CA HIS A 104 -3.42 2.36 -2.88
C HIS A 104 -4.20 3.06 -3.98
N SER A 105 -5.25 2.43 -4.52
CA SER A 105 -5.97 2.98 -5.67
C SER A 105 -7.45 2.62 -5.66
N ASN A 106 -8.26 3.53 -6.19
CA ASN A 106 -9.65 3.29 -6.57
C ASN A 106 -9.88 3.77 -8.01
N GLU A 107 -11.13 3.75 -8.46
CA GLU A 107 -11.51 4.18 -9.82
C GLU A 107 -11.23 5.66 -10.10
N VAL A 108 -10.95 6.45 -9.07
CA VAL A 108 -10.77 7.92 -9.17
C VAL A 108 -9.30 8.33 -9.09
N SER A 109 -8.50 7.62 -8.29
CA SER A 109 -7.15 8.07 -7.95
C SER A 109 -6.25 6.92 -7.49
N SER A 110 -4.95 7.18 -7.49
CA SER A 110 -3.92 6.24 -7.06
C SER A 110 -2.81 6.97 -6.28
N SER A 111 -2.29 6.30 -5.26
CA SER A 111 -1.07 6.68 -4.55
C SER A 111 -0.11 5.50 -4.54
N ILE A 112 1.11 5.74 -5.01
CA ILE A 112 2.16 4.71 -5.09
C ILE A 112 3.41 5.19 -4.36
N LYS A 113 4.02 4.31 -3.58
CA LYS A 113 5.37 4.46 -3.04
C LYS A 113 6.23 3.29 -3.51
N VAL A 114 7.47 3.58 -3.81
CA VAL A 114 8.45 2.59 -4.26
C VAL A 114 9.70 2.69 -3.39
N MET A 115 10.35 1.56 -3.16
CA MET A 115 11.71 1.48 -2.64
C MET A 115 12.51 0.60 -3.58
N GLU A 116 13.52 1.19 -4.19
CA GLU A 116 14.43 0.52 -5.11
C GLU A 116 15.55 -0.18 -4.34
N GLU A 117 16.21 -1.12 -5.01
CA GLU A 117 17.42 -1.78 -4.49
C GLU A 117 17.24 -2.43 -3.11
N VAL A 118 16.09 -3.05 -2.87
CA VAL A 118 15.74 -3.63 -1.55
C VAL A 118 16.74 -4.65 -1.02
N GLN A 119 17.51 -5.29 -1.90
CA GLN A 119 18.60 -6.19 -1.52
C GLN A 119 19.71 -5.50 -0.71
N GLN A 120 19.85 -4.17 -0.80
CA GLN A 120 20.85 -3.42 -0.02
C GLN A 120 20.55 -3.44 1.48
N PHE A 121 19.28 -3.59 1.86
CA PHE A 121 18.87 -3.78 3.26
C PHE A 121 19.36 -5.12 3.85
N CYS A 122 19.90 -6.03 3.03
CA CYS A 122 20.54 -7.26 3.48
C CYS A 122 22.05 -7.14 3.67
N GLN A 123 22.65 -6.03 3.23
CA GLN A 123 24.08 -5.74 3.36
C GLN A 123 24.40 -4.95 4.64
N THR A 124 23.38 -4.46 5.33
CA THR A 124 23.51 -4.01 6.71
C THR A 124 23.78 -5.22 7.60
N ASP A 125 25.07 -5.56 7.79
CA ASP A 125 25.71 -5.92 9.07
C ASP A 125 27.07 -6.64 8.85
N ALA A 126 28.22 -6.00 9.18
CA ALA A 126 29.51 -6.73 9.38
C ALA A 126 30.70 -5.93 9.98
N VAL A 127 30.77 -4.59 9.90
CA VAL A 127 31.93 -3.81 10.41
C VAL A 127 31.47 -2.57 11.16
N GLY A 128 31.86 -2.45 12.43
CA GLY A 128 31.77 -1.19 13.16
C GLY A 128 32.57 -0.12 12.42
N ASN A 129 31.89 0.99 12.10
CA ASN A 129 32.33 2.17 11.34
C ASN A 129 32.02 2.14 9.83
N VAL A 130 30.98 2.87 9.40
CA VAL A 130 31.09 4.17 8.72
C VAL A 130 29.70 4.58 8.22
N GLY A 131 29.40 5.87 8.35
CA GLY A 131 28.29 6.52 7.64
C GLY A 131 27.01 6.63 8.46
N LYS A 132 26.83 7.79 9.11
CA LYS A 132 25.48 8.33 9.33
C LYS A 132 24.85 8.58 7.95
N THR A 133 24.36 7.56 7.28
CA THR A 133 23.35 7.74 6.26
C THR A 133 22.04 7.58 7.01
N GLU A 134 21.52 8.74 7.42
CA GLU A 134 20.13 9.00 7.73
C GLU A 134 19.40 7.76 8.25
N LYS A 135 19.21 7.67 9.58
CA LYS A 135 17.98 7.07 10.11
C LYS A 135 16.85 7.79 9.38
N HIS A 136 16.50 7.31 8.19
CA HIS A 136 15.49 7.94 7.36
C HIS A 136 14.27 7.93 8.25
N LYS A 137 13.90 9.15 8.60
CA LYS A 137 12.92 9.51 9.60
C LYS A 137 11.60 8.93 9.09
N VAL A 138 11.35 7.65 9.37
CA VAL A 138 10.09 6.97 9.09
C VAL A 138 9.08 7.78 9.86
N HIS A 139 8.21 8.46 9.12
CA HIS A 139 7.17 9.28 9.70
C HIS A 139 6.37 8.38 10.65
N LEU A 140 6.31 8.78 11.93
CA LEU A 140 5.85 8.00 13.08
C LEU A 140 4.40 7.47 12.98
N THR A 141 3.69 7.69 11.87
CA THR A 141 2.30 7.30 11.67
C THR A 141 2.11 5.79 11.49
N CYS A 142 3.04 5.07 10.86
CA CYS A 142 2.88 3.61 10.68
C CYS A 142 3.22 2.81 11.95
N GLN A 143 4.18 3.27 12.76
CA GLN A 143 4.62 2.55 13.96
C GLN A 143 3.57 2.53 15.08
N LEU A 144 2.74 3.58 15.23
CA LEU A 144 1.75 3.65 16.31
C LEU A 144 0.69 2.54 16.20
N LEU A 145 0.31 2.14 14.98
CA LEU A 145 -0.65 1.05 14.75
C LEU A 145 -0.09 -0.34 15.10
N LEU A 146 1.23 -0.55 14.91
CA LEU A 146 1.87 -1.84 15.20
C LEU A 146 2.16 -2.04 16.70
N THR A 147 2.36 -0.97 17.47
CA THR A 147 2.57 -1.05 18.92
C THR A 147 1.33 -1.48 19.71
N GLU A 148 0.12 -1.29 19.17
CA GLU A 148 -1.12 -1.73 19.83
C GLU A 148 -1.38 -3.24 19.68
N ILE A 149 -0.84 -3.89 18.64
CA ILE A 149 -0.99 -5.34 18.43
C ILE A 149 -0.07 -6.15 19.35
N ARG A 150 1.11 -5.60 19.71
CA ARG A 150 2.06 -6.28 20.62
C ARG A 150 1.69 -6.15 22.10
N SER A 151 0.68 -5.35 22.44
CA SER A 151 0.21 -5.10 23.82
C SER A 151 -1.13 -5.76 24.15
N ARG A 152 -1.61 -6.70 23.33
CA ARG A 152 -2.78 -7.55 23.61
C ARG A 152 -2.43 -9.03 23.58
#